data_AF-A0A6N7HBI5-F1
#
_entry.id   AF-A0A6N7HBI5-F1
#
_cell.length_a   1.000
_cell.length_b   1.000
_cell.length_c   1.000
_cell.angle_alpha   90.00
_cell.angle_beta   90.00
_cell.angle_gamma   90.00
#
_symmetry.space_group_name_H-M   'P 1'
#
loop_
_entity.id
_entity.type
_entity.pdbx_description
1 polymer ?
#
loop_
_entity_poly.entity_id
_entity_poly.type
_entity_poly.pdbx_seq_one_letter_code
_entity_poly.pdbx_strand_id
1 'polypeptide(L)'
;MFGQVSGVLRDIVAVRAASSDDGPVTLQHLAGRGWLYPHDPDPDNVQGGVAVIAGREDSTVVDAGHSPALARNVQAAMVGAGLPPAGRLVYTHHHWDHTWGGCAWPDVEIIGDEAGHELLTEEARRPWSHRPLREQVEANPTWPPVTTGTSAATWSRPAAAGRNVAGMIRGVLLDFSGTLFHLEPGASWGEELSQLSDAQRDQLTRVVTTWSPNGTKDLPPDFADEWARRDLDPALHRRVYLTALARSGVELGPGMAEAAYARVLDPTAWQPYPDTVAALRRLRTAGIPVAVVSNIAWDIRDVFGRHGAADLVAEFVLSYVEGSMKPDPKIFLVACQRIGVAPEDALMVGDSAEADGGAEAVGVRTAIIDALPTADRPDALVSTLDRFGV
;
A
#
# COMPACT_ATOMS: atom_id res chain seq x y z
N MET A 1 1.62 14.18 39.00
CA MET A 1 0.59 13.46 39.79
C MET A 1 -0.21 12.68 38.76
N PHE A 2 -0.22 11.34 38.77
CA PHE A 2 -0.77 10.57 37.65
C PHE A 2 -2.31 10.53 37.70
N GLY A 3 -2.98 10.93 36.62
CA GLY A 3 -4.45 10.91 36.46
C GLY A 3 -4.91 9.93 35.39
N GLN A 4 -6.10 9.34 35.55
CA GLN A 4 -6.65 8.32 34.66
C GLN A 4 -7.33 8.93 33.41
N VAL A 5 -7.06 8.36 32.23
CA VAL A 5 -7.58 8.80 30.92
C VAL A 5 -8.49 7.71 30.32
N SER A 6 -9.62 7.38 30.95
CA SER A 6 -10.41 6.18 30.60
C SER A 6 -11.67 6.39 29.74
N GLY A 7 -11.90 7.60 29.19
CA GLY A 7 -13.20 7.97 28.61
C GLY A 7 -13.29 8.17 27.10
N VAL A 8 -12.21 8.56 26.41
CA VAL A 8 -12.33 9.27 25.11
C VAL A 8 -11.91 8.44 23.89
N LEU A 9 -11.25 7.29 24.07
CA LEU A 9 -10.70 6.48 22.97
C LEU A 9 -11.60 5.32 22.49
N ARG A 10 -12.83 5.19 23.02
CA ARG A 10 -13.70 4.02 22.78
C ARG A 10 -14.30 3.93 21.37
N ASP A 11 -14.24 4.99 20.56
CA ASP A 11 -14.95 5.07 19.27
C ASP A 11 -14.04 4.93 18.03
N ILE A 12 -12.82 4.40 18.17
CA ILE A 12 -11.90 4.22 17.03
C ILE A 12 -11.94 2.78 16.52
N VAL A 13 -12.37 2.66 15.26
CA VAL A 13 -12.67 1.44 14.51
C VAL A 13 -11.50 0.45 14.49
N ALA A 14 -11.79 -0.81 14.82
CA ALA A 14 -10.90 -1.95 14.72
C ALA A 14 -10.42 -2.17 13.27
N VAL A 15 -9.10 -2.15 13.06
CA VAL A 15 -8.46 -2.53 11.79
C VAL A 15 -7.60 -3.78 12.05
N ARG A 16 -7.87 -4.85 11.30
CA ARG A 16 -7.18 -6.15 11.39
C ARG A 16 -5.70 -6.04 10.98
N ALA A 17 -4.87 -6.87 11.62
CA ALA A 17 -3.44 -6.97 11.37
C ALA A 17 -3.13 -7.64 10.02
N ALA A 18 -2.12 -7.13 9.31
CA ALA A 18 -1.40 -7.85 8.27
C ALA A 18 -0.01 -8.20 8.83
N SER A 19 0.35 -9.48 8.74
CA SER A 19 1.59 -10.09 9.20
C SER A 19 2.75 -9.79 8.25
N SER A 20 3.92 -9.46 8.80
CA SER A 20 5.20 -9.42 8.09
C SER A 20 5.70 -10.84 7.78
N ASP A 21 6.32 -11.04 6.61
CA ASP A 21 6.86 -12.31 6.10
C ASP A 21 8.34 -12.55 6.47
N ASP A 22 8.91 -11.72 7.34
CA ASP A 22 9.95 -12.21 8.24
C ASP A 22 9.25 -13.05 9.29
N GLY A 23 9.76 -14.26 9.58
CA GLY A 23 9.24 -15.09 10.67
C GLY A 23 8.94 -14.24 11.91
N PRO A 24 7.91 -14.59 12.70
CA PRO A 24 7.23 -13.67 13.61
C PRO A 24 8.22 -12.77 14.36
N VAL A 25 8.14 -11.46 14.11
CA VAL A 25 9.02 -10.47 14.75
C VAL A 25 8.99 -10.73 16.25
N THR A 26 10.14 -11.16 16.78
CA THR A 26 10.24 -11.63 18.16
C THR A 26 10.78 -10.51 19.02
N LEU A 27 10.15 -10.27 20.17
CA LEU A 27 10.66 -9.33 21.17
C LEU A 27 12.07 -9.75 21.61
N GLN A 28 12.99 -8.79 21.67
CA GLN A 28 14.32 -9.01 22.20
C GLN A 28 14.27 -8.93 23.73
N HIS A 29 14.62 -10.03 24.41
CA HIS A 29 14.77 -10.00 25.87
C HIS A 29 16.03 -9.23 26.23
N LEU A 30 15.88 -8.14 26.99
CA LEU A 30 17.03 -7.32 27.40
C LEU A 30 17.62 -7.84 28.72
N ALA A 31 16.80 -7.84 29.77
CA ALA A 31 17.17 -8.32 31.10
C ALA A 31 15.92 -8.42 32.00
N GLY A 32 15.92 -9.39 32.92
CA GLY A 32 14.86 -9.52 33.91
C GLY A 32 13.48 -9.66 33.27
N ARG A 33 12.63 -8.65 33.45
CA ARG A 33 11.26 -8.59 32.89
C ARG A 33 11.14 -7.63 31.69
N GLY A 34 12.25 -7.06 31.24
CA GLY A 34 12.28 -6.07 30.17
C GLY A 34 12.52 -6.70 28.80
N TRP A 35 11.71 -6.28 27.84
CA TRP A 35 11.74 -6.69 26.44
C TRP A 35 11.70 -5.46 25.55
N LEU A 36 12.31 -5.55 24.37
CA LEU A 36 12.37 -4.49 23.38
C LEU A 36 11.83 -5.00 22.04
N TYR A 37 10.96 -4.23 21.42
CA TYR A 37 10.60 -4.45 20.03
C TYR A 37 11.79 -4.04 19.16
N PRO A 38 12.26 -4.92 18.26
CA PRO A 38 13.48 -4.66 17.49
C PRO A 38 13.33 -3.39 16.64
N HIS A 39 14.39 -2.59 16.58
CA HIS A 39 14.48 -1.50 15.61
C HIS A 39 14.61 -2.08 14.20
N ASP A 40 14.16 -1.32 13.20
CA ASP A 40 14.41 -1.65 11.80
C ASP A 40 15.92 -1.72 11.53
N PRO A 41 16.43 -2.76 10.84
CA PRO A 41 17.83 -2.77 10.41
C PRO A 41 18.18 -1.62 9.46
N ASP A 42 17.19 -1.03 8.79
CA ASP A 42 17.36 0.18 7.97
C ASP A 42 17.39 1.45 8.87
N PRO A 43 18.51 2.17 8.93
CA PRO A 43 18.61 3.40 9.72
C PRO A 43 17.74 4.55 9.19
N ASP A 44 17.29 4.48 7.94
CA ASP A 44 16.41 5.48 7.33
C ASP A 44 14.92 5.20 7.62
N ASN A 45 14.60 3.99 8.11
CA ASN A 45 13.25 3.66 8.60
C ASN A 45 13.14 3.96 10.09
N VAL A 46 12.80 5.21 10.42
CA VAL A 46 12.63 5.66 11.80
C VAL A 46 11.41 4.97 12.42
N GLN A 47 11.65 4.01 13.31
CA GLN A 47 10.61 3.36 14.09
C GLN A 47 10.67 3.85 15.54
N GLY A 48 9.55 4.32 16.06
CA GLY A 48 9.40 4.59 17.50
C GLY A 48 9.76 3.35 18.32
N GLY A 49 10.68 3.50 19.28
CA GLY A 49 11.08 2.40 20.16
C GLY A 49 9.92 1.99 21.06
N VAL A 50 9.60 0.70 21.09
CA VAL A 50 8.56 0.14 21.96
C VAL A 50 9.19 -0.88 22.90
N ALA A 51 9.00 -0.69 24.21
CA ALA A 51 9.46 -1.64 25.21
C ALA A 51 8.30 -2.27 25.98
N VAL A 52 8.51 -3.48 26.50
CA VAL A 52 7.52 -4.19 27.30
C VAL A 52 8.15 -4.63 28.62
N ILE A 53 7.51 -4.27 29.72
CA ILE A 53 7.85 -4.72 31.07
C ILE A 53 6.81 -5.76 31.49
N ALA A 54 7.20 -7.03 31.51
CA ALA A 54 6.30 -8.13 31.84
C ALA A 54 6.01 -8.18 33.35
N GLY A 55 4.75 -8.04 33.74
CA GLY A 55 4.29 -8.26 35.10
C GLY A 55 3.93 -9.71 35.37
N ARG A 56 3.22 -9.97 36.47
CA ARG A 56 2.72 -11.31 36.80
C ARG A 56 1.38 -11.63 36.15
N GLU A 57 0.53 -10.62 36.00
CA GLU A 57 -0.85 -10.75 35.50
C GLU A 57 -1.08 -9.85 34.28
N ASP A 58 -0.40 -8.71 34.21
CA ASP A 58 -0.41 -7.78 33.09
C ASP A 58 1.01 -7.35 32.68
N SER A 59 1.16 -6.79 31.49
CA SER A 59 2.39 -6.14 31.02
C SER A 59 2.20 -4.62 30.96
N THR A 60 3.28 -3.89 31.15
CA THR A 60 3.34 -2.45 30.88
C THR A 60 4.08 -2.23 29.57
N VAL A 61 3.40 -1.65 28.59
CA VAL A 61 4.00 -1.22 27.32
C VAL A 61 4.52 0.20 27.50
N VAL A 62 5.73 0.46 27.05
CA VAL A 62 6.37 1.78 27.09
C VAL A 62 6.45 2.27 25.65
N ASP A 63 5.71 3.35 25.39
CA ASP A 63 5.41 3.93 24.08
C ASP A 63 4.65 2.98 23.13
N ALA A 64 3.60 3.48 22.46
CA ALA A 64 2.69 2.63 21.66
C ALA A 64 3.17 2.37 20.23
N GLY A 65 4.29 3.00 19.87
CA GLY A 65 4.74 3.10 18.49
C GLY A 65 3.96 4.15 17.69
N HIS A 66 4.42 4.36 16.46
CA HIS A 66 3.96 5.41 15.57
C HIS A 66 2.80 4.98 14.66
N SER A 67 2.20 3.79 14.83
CA SER A 67 1.06 3.38 13.98
C SER A 67 0.26 2.24 14.58
N PRO A 68 -1.03 2.08 14.21
CA PRO A 68 -1.82 0.92 14.61
C PRO A 68 -1.22 -0.41 14.12
N ALA A 69 -0.54 -0.39 12.97
CA ALA A 69 0.12 -1.57 12.42
C ALA A 69 1.29 -2.02 13.29
N LEU A 70 2.18 -1.08 13.67
CA LEU A 70 3.27 -1.37 14.59
C LEU A 70 2.76 -1.85 15.95
N ALA A 71 1.72 -1.20 16.49
CA ALA A 71 1.13 -1.61 17.76
C ALA A 71 0.56 -3.04 17.73
N ARG A 72 -0.09 -3.46 16.62
CA ARG A 72 -0.55 -4.85 16.43
C ARG A 72 0.60 -5.83 16.30
N ASN A 73 1.71 -5.43 15.66
CA ASN A 73 2.90 -6.26 15.60
C ASN A 73 3.52 -6.46 16.98
N VAL A 74 3.56 -5.41 17.82
CA VAL A 74 3.98 -5.51 19.23
C VAL A 74 3.07 -6.46 20.00
N GLN A 75 1.75 -6.37 19.83
CA GLN A 75 0.79 -7.31 20.45
C GLN A 75 1.06 -8.76 20.05
N ALA A 76 1.25 -9.01 18.76
CA ALA A 76 1.58 -10.34 18.25
C ALA A 76 2.92 -10.85 18.82
N ALA A 77 3.93 -9.98 18.92
CA ALA A 77 5.24 -10.30 19.46
C ALA A 77 5.19 -10.61 20.97
N MET A 78 4.33 -9.91 21.74
CA MET A 78 4.07 -10.21 23.14
C MET A 78 3.44 -11.60 23.31
N VAL A 79 2.45 -11.95 22.48
CA VAL A 79 1.82 -13.29 22.48
C VAL A 79 2.85 -14.36 22.11
N GLY A 80 3.66 -14.12 21.08
CA GLY A 80 4.73 -15.03 20.65
C GLY A 80 5.78 -15.28 21.72
N ALA A 81 6.09 -14.26 22.53
CA ALA A 81 7.02 -14.36 23.67
C ALA A 81 6.37 -14.90 24.95
N GLY A 82 5.06 -15.22 24.94
CA GLY A 82 4.33 -15.73 26.10
C GLY A 82 4.16 -14.72 27.23
N LEU A 83 4.13 -13.42 26.90
CA LEU A 83 3.98 -12.35 27.89
C LEU A 83 2.51 -12.14 28.26
N PRO A 84 2.22 -11.73 29.51
CA PRO A 84 0.87 -11.31 29.90
C PRO A 84 0.36 -10.16 29.02
N PRO A 85 -0.96 -10.03 28.81
CA PRO A 85 -1.52 -8.94 27.99
C PRO A 85 -1.16 -7.57 28.56
N ALA A 86 -1.11 -6.56 27.71
CA ALA A 86 -0.89 -5.19 28.16
C ALA A 86 -2.07 -4.73 29.02
N GLY A 87 -1.79 -4.36 30.27
CA GLY A 87 -2.77 -3.72 31.15
C GLY A 87 -2.54 -2.21 31.25
N ARG A 88 -1.31 -1.77 30.98
CA ARG A 88 -0.92 -0.36 31.01
C ARG A 88 -0.07 0.00 29.80
N LEU A 89 -0.24 1.23 29.33
CA LEU A 89 0.58 1.88 28.33
C LEU A 89 1.15 3.15 28.95
N VAL A 90 2.47 3.28 28.98
CA VAL A 90 3.16 4.45 29.52
C VAL A 90 3.77 5.21 28.37
N TYR A 91 3.36 6.46 28.17
CA TYR A 91 4.05 7.37 27.25
C TYR A 91 5.16 8.08 27.99
N THR A 92 6.39 7.95 27.47
CA THR A 92 7.58 8.57 28.08
C THR A 92 7.71 10.06 27.75
N HIS A 93 7.12 10.48 26.63
CA HIS A 93 7.09 11.85 26.13
C HIS A 93 5.86 12.05 25.24
N HIS A 94 5.54 13.30 24.91
CA HIS A 94 4.45 13.63 23.99
C HIS A 94 5.00 13.90 22.58
N HIS A 95 4.66 13.03 21.62
CA HIS A 95 4.66 13.32 20.18
C HIS A 95 3.29 12.91 19.59
N TRP A 96 2.88 13.60 18.52
CA TRP A 96 1.63 13.38 17.79
C TRP A 96 1.42 11.94 17.29
N ASP A 97 2.49 11.25 16.88
CA ASP A 97 2.47 9.90 16.29
C ASP A 97 2.22 8.76 17.28
N HIS A 98 2.58 8.95 18.55
CA HIS A 98 2.31 7.99 19.63
C HIS A 98 0.81 7.76 19.84
N THR A 99 -0.02 8.78 19.61
CA THR A 99 -1.49 8.69 19.66
C THR A 99 -2.00 7.63 18.69
N TRP A 100 -1.33 7.41 17.55
CA TRP A 100 -1.77 6.45 16.52
C TRP A 100 -1.52 5.00 16.90
N GLY A 101 -0.38 4.70 17.52
CA GLY A 101 -0.16 3.39 18.13
C GLY A 101 -1.17 3.13 19.26
N GLY A 102 -1.49 4.17 20.04
CA GLY A 102 -2.44 4.14 21.15
C GLY A 102 -3.82 3.60 20.77
N CYS A 103 -4.32 3.94 19.57
CA CYS A 103 -5.62 3.50 19.07
C CYS A 103 -5.76 1.97 18.95
N ALA A 104 -4.66 1.23 18.86
CA ALA A 104 -4.69 -0.23 18.82
C ALA A 104 -4.82 -0.89 20.20
N TRP A 105 -4.91 -0.09 21.29
CA TRP A 105 -4.96 -0.55 22.68
C TRP A 105 -6.27 -0.11 23.37
N PRO A 106 -7.45 -0.58 22.92
CA PRO A 106 -8.75 -0.02 23.32
C PRO A 106 -9.09 -0.22 24.81
N ASP A 107 -8.50 -1.21 25.47
CA ASP A 107 -8.81 -1.61 26.86
C ASP A 107 -7.60 -1.47 27.81
N VAL A 108 -6.63 -0.61 27.46
CA VAL A 108 -5.39 -0.42 28.23
C VAL A 108 -5.41 0.91 28.98
N GLU A 109 -5.01 0.91 30.25
CA GLU A 109 -4.84 2.15 31.01
C GLU A 109 -3.64 2.94 30.46
N ILE A 110 -3.89 4.12 29.91
CA ILE A 110 -2.83 5.01 29.42
C ILE A 110 -2.36 5.94 30.53
N ILE A 111 -1.07 5.89 30.82
CA ILE A 111 -0.36 6.72 31.79
C ILE A 111 0.56 7.64 31.00
N GLY A 112 0.36 8.94 31.14
CA GLY A 112 1.23 9.96 30.54
C GLY A 112 1.48 11.09 31.52
N ASP A 113 2.36 12.01 31.13
CA ASP A 113 2.57 13.25 31.87
C ASP A 113 1.31 14.15 31.82
N GLU A 114 1.05 14.86 32.91
CA GLU A 114 -0.12 15.75 33.05
C GLU A 114 -0.10 16.88 32.02
N ALA A 115 1.08 17.39 31.65
CA ALA A 115 1.21 18.41 30.59
C ALA A 115 0.99 17.84 29.18
N GLY A 116 1.19 16.53 28.99
CA GLY A 116 0.87 15.83 27.74
C GLY A 116 -0.61 15.46 27.59
N HIS A 117 -1.38 15.47 28.70
CA HIS A 117 -2.77 15.02 28.70
C HIS A 117 -3.68 15.88 27.81
N GLU A 118 -3.57 17.21 27.89
CA GLU A 118 -4.39 18.12 27.10
C GLU A 118 -4.07 17.99 25.61
N LEU A 119 -2.79 17.88 25.25
CA LEU A 119 -2.34 17.69 23.88
C LEU A 119 -2.81 16.35 23.29
N LEU A 120 -2.65 15.24 24.03
CA LEU A 120 -3.14 13.93 23.60
C LEU A 120 -4.66 13.90 23.45
N THR A 121 -5.38 14.60 24.33
CA THR A 121 -6.85 14.66 24.31
C THR A 121 -7.35 15.53 23.15
N GLU A 122 -6.67 16.63 22.85
CA GLU A 122 -6.95 17.47 21.68
C GLU A 122 -6.66 16.71 20.39
N GLU A 123 -5.49 16.09 20.30
CA GLU A 123 -5.10 15.26 19.16
C GLU A 123 -6.11 14.13 18.95
N ALA A 124 -6.49 13.36 19.97
CA ALA A 124 -7.48 12.28 19.84
C ALA A 124 -8.86 12.73 19.29
N ARG A 125 -9.23 14.02 19.42
CA ARG A 125 -10.49 14.57 18.92
C ARG A 125 -10.43 15.06 17.47
N ARG A 126 -9.24 15.13 16.86
CA ARG A 126 -9.12 15.61 15.48
C ARG A 126 -9.71 14.57 14.52
N PRO A 127 -10.37 15.01 13.42
CA PRO A 127 -10.92 14.11 12.41
C PRO A 127 -9.78 13.53 11.58
N TRP A 128 -9.13 12.49 12.09
CA TRP A 128 -7.90 11.98 11.51
C TRP A 128 -8.14 11.28 10.17
N SER A 129 -7.67 11.93 9.10
CA SER A 129 -7.46 11.36 7.77
C SER A 129 -6.05 11.71 7.28
N HIS A 130 -5.63 11.15 6.14
CA HIS A 130 -4.30 11.43 5.56
C HIS A 130 -4.08 12.93 5.26
N ARG A 131 -5.15 13.71 5.09
CA ARG A 131 -5.08 15.14 4.75
C ARG A 131 -4.68 16.02 5.95
N PRO A 132 -5.38 16.00 7.11
CA PRO A 132 -4.90 16.66 8.33
C PRO A 132 -3.51 16.18 8.76
N LEU A 133 -3.18 14.91 8.50
CA LEU A 133 -1.86 14.34 8.77
C LEU A 133 -0.78 14.99 7.89
N ARG A 134 -1.00 15.06 6.58
CA ARG A 134 -0.09 15.70 5.62
C ARG A 134 0.05 17.19 5.89
N GLU A 135 -1.06 17.87 6.17
CA GLU A 135 -1.08 19.27 6.59
C GLU A 135 -0.28 19.50 7.89
N GLN A 136 -0.33 18.55 8.84
CA GLN A 136 0.46 18.62 10.08
C GLN A 136 1.96 18.39 9.83
N VAL A 137 2.34 17.43 8.97
CA VAL A 137 3.74 17.20 8.54
C VAL A 137 4.29 18.42 7.83
N GLU A 138 3.50 19.01 6.92
CA GLU A 138 3.85 20.21 6.18
C GLU A 138 3.94 21.45 7.09
N ALA A 139 3.09 21.54 8.12
CA ALA A 139 3.06 22.65 9.08
C ALA A 139 4.15 22.59 10.16
N ASN A 140 4.72 21.41 10.45
CA ASN A 140 5.79 21.21 11.42
C ASN A 140 7.00 20.49 10.80
N PRO A 141 7.72 21.13 9.86
CA PRO A 141 8.80 20.50 9.09
C PRO A 141 10.10 20.25 9.87
N THR A 142 10.14 20.44 11.21
CA THR A 142 11.39 20.36 11.98
C THR A 142 11.76 18.94 12.40
N TRP A 143 12.24 18.17 11.42
CA TRP A 143 13.61 17.65 11.49
C TRP A 143 14.17 17.66 10.06
N PRO A 144 15.27 18.40 9.80
CA PRO A 144 15.89 18.30 8.49
C PRO A 144 16.38 16.85 8.29
N PRO A 145 16.26 16.26 7.08
CA PRO A 145 17.10 15.12 6.75
C PRO A 145 18.55 15.54 7.00
N VAL A 146 19.36 14.65 7.59
CA VAL A 146 20.79 14.90 7.81
C VAL A 146 21.48 14.92 6.45
N THR A 147 21.35 16.04 5.74
CA THR A 147 22.06 16.34 4.51
C THR A 147 22.34 17.83 4.50
N THR A 148 23.35 18.26 5.26
CA THR A 148 24.39 19.22 4.86
C THR A 148 25.24 19.61 6.07
N GLY A 149 26.27 18.81 6.33
CA GLY A 149 27.45 19.26 7.05
C GLY A 149 28.62 19.30 6.08
N THR A 150 28.86 20.45 5.45
CA THR A 150 30.07 20.67 4.65
C THR A 150 31.27 20.72 5.59
N SER A 151 31.90 19.57 5.80
CA SER A 151 33.29 19.46 6.21
C SER A 151 33.87 18.26 5.46
N ALA A 152 34.81 18.57 4.57
CA ALA A 152 35.48 17.61 3.72
C ALA A 152 36.19 16.54 4.57
N ALA A 153 35.63 15.33 4.59
CA ALA A 153 36.38 14.12 4.86
C ALA A 153 36.00 13.09 3.79
N THR A 154 36.89 12.98 2.81
CA THR A 154 36.85 12.01 1.72
C THR A 154 36.73 10.60 2.29
N TRP A 155 35.55 10.00 2.20
CA TRP A 155 35.37 8.57 2.38
C TRP A 155 35.16 7.93 1.00
N SER A 156 36.26 7.44 0.44
CA SER A 156 36.24 6.60 -0.75
C SER A 156 35.79 5.20 -0.34
N ARG A 157 34.64 4.74 -0.84
CA ARG A 157 34.36 3.30 -0.92
C ARG A 157 35.44 2.66 -1.81
N PRO A 158 36.00 1.48 -1.47
CA PRO A 158 36.80 0.75 -2.43
C PRO A 158 35.91 0.50 -3.64
N ALA A 159 36.33 1.01 -4.79
CA ALA A 159 35.70 0.68 -6.06
C ALA A 159 35.74 -0.84 -6.22
N ALA A 160 34.59 -1.49 -6.13
CA ALA A 160 34.41 -2.74 -6.83
C ALA A 160 34.61 -2.38 -8.31
N ALA A 161 35.75 -2.82 -8.87
CA ALA A 161 36.06 -2.64 -10.27
C ALA A 161 34.98 -3.36 -11.09
N GLY A 162 33.98 -2.60 -11.52
CA GLY A 162 32.85 -3.08 -12.30
C GLY A 162 32.15 -1.89 -12.94
N ARG A 163 32.63 -1.52 -14.13
CA ARG A 163 32.07 -0.62 -15.14
C ARG A 163 30.85 0.24 -14.71
N ASN A 164 31.07 1.55 -14.70
CA ASN A 164 30.03 2.57 -14.73
C ASN A 164 29.11 2.35 -15.94
N VAL A 165 27.84 1.97 -15.70
CA VAL A 165 26.78 1.88 -16.72
C VAL A 165 25.62 2.77 -16.29
N ALA A 166 25.86 4.06 -16.14
CA ALA A 166 24.79 5.04 -15.95
C ALA A 166 23.80 4.93 -17.12
N GLY A 167 22.56 4.51 -16.85
CA GLY A 167 21.45 4.50 -17.81
C GLY A 167 20.83 3.14 -18.15
N MET A 168 21.39 2.01 -17.71
CA MET A 168 20.82 0.69 -18.01
C MET A 168 19.69 0.34 -17.04
N ILE A 169 18.53 -0.07 -17.57
CA ILE A 169 17.43 -0.59 -16.74
C ILE A 169 17.79 -1.99 -16.24
N ARG A 170 17.68 -2.19 -14.92
CA ARG A 170 17.99 -3.45 -14.23
C ARG A 170 16.77 -4.10 -13.57
N GLY A 171 15.63 -3.42 -13.54
CA GLY A 171 14.36 -3.96 -13.05
C GLY A 171 13.17 -3.21 -13.65
N VAL A 172 12.02 -3.89 -13.75
CA VAL A 172 10.81 -3.29 -14.31
C VAL A 172 9.66 -3.43 -13.33
N LEU A 173 9.00 -2.31 -13.03
CA LEU A 173 7.75 -2.24 -12.31
C LEU A 173 6.62 -2.11 -13.36
N LEU A 174 5.59 -2.93 -13.25
CA LEU A 174 4.48 -2.95 -14.22
C LEU A 174 3.17 -2.75 -13.49
N ASP A 175 2.35 -1.83 -13.98
CA ASP A 175 0.94 -1.79 -13.58
C ASP A 175 0.18 -3.03 -14.11
N PHE A 176 -0.96 -3.34 -13.49
CA PHE A 176 -1.81 -4.48 -13.86
C PHE A 176 -2.87 -4.12 -14.91
N SER A 177 -3.87 -3.31 -14.55
CA SER A 177 -5.09 -3.11 -15.34
C SER A 177 -4.91 -1.96 -16.31
N GLY A 178 -5.13 -2.20 -17.60
CA GLY A 178 -4.83 -1.20 -18.63
C GLY A 178 -3.36 -1.23 -19.06
N THR A 179 -2.51 -2.04 -18.43
CA THR A 179 -1.10 -2.21 -18.82
C THR A 179 -0.80 -3.65 -19.24
N LEU A 180 -0.95 -4.62 -18.33
CA LEU A 180 -0.70 -6.04 -18.59
C LEU A 180 -1.99 -6.80 -18.95
N PHE A 181 -3.08 -6.47 -18.27
CA PHE A 181 -4.37 -7.15 -18.43
C PHE A 181 -5.48 -6.14 -18.67
N HIS A 182 -6.53 -6.60 -19.33
CA HIS A 182 -7.77 -5.87 -19.44
C HIS A 182 -8.95 -6.75 -19.06
N LEU A 183 -9.98 -6.10 -18.52
CA LEU A 183 -11.28 -6.71 -18.33
C LEU A 183 -12.02 -6.66 -19.67
N GLU A 184 -12.36 -7.81 -20.24
CA GLU A 184 -13.16 -7.82 -21.48
C GLU A 184 -14.63 -7.47 -21.20
N PRO A 185 -15.26 -6.57 -21.96
CA PRO A 185 -16.71 -6.52 -22.12
C PRO A 185 -17.23 -7.81 -22.78
N GLY A 186 -18.47 -8.22 -22.49
CA GLY A 186 -19.12 -9.29 -23.25
C GLY A 186 -19.25 -10.66 -22.55
N ALA A 187 -18.79 -11.74 -23.20
CA ALA A 187 -18.94 -13.14 -22.76
C ALA A 187 -18.36 -13.40 -21.35
N SER A 188 -17.52 -12.49 -20.90
CA SER A 188 -17.00 -12.47 -19.55
C SER A 188 -18.09 -12.20 -18.53
N TRP A 189 -19.06 -11.30 -18.74
CA TRP A 189 -19.94 -10.77 -17.68
C TRP A 189 -21.02 -11.72 -17.13
N GLY A 190 -21.00 -13.00 -17.51
CA GLY A 190 -21.97 -14.00 -17.03
C GLY A 190 -23.35 -13.86 -17.67
N GLU A 191 -24.23 -14.81 -17.35
CA GLU A 191 -25.60 -14.88 -17.90
C GLU A 191 -26.48 -13.75 -17.35
N GLU A 192 -26.23 -13.32 -16.11
CA GLU A 192 -26.98 -12.25 -15.45
C GLU A 192 -26.85 -10.91 -16.19
N LEU A 193 -25.70 -10.64 -16.79
CA LEU A 193 -25.42 -9.38 -17.49
C LEU A 193 -25.54 -9.50 -19.01
N SER A 194 -25.86 -10.69 -19.55
CA SER A 194 -26.17 -10.86 -20.97
C SER A 194 -27.49 -10.19 -21.39
N GLN A 195 -28.31 -9.79 -20.42
CA GLN A 195 -29.54 -9.04 -20.62
C GLN A 195 -29.29 -7.55 -20.92
N LEU A 196 -28.08 -7.06 -20.65
CA LEU A 196 -27.69 -5.69 -20.92
C LEU A 196 -27.32 -5.51 -22.39
N SER A 197 -27.67 -4.36 -22.97
CA SER A 197 -27.17 -3.97 -24.28
C SER A 197 -25.65 -3.80 -24.28
N ASP A 198 -25.03 -3.86 -25.47
CA ASP A 198 -23.58 -3.64 -25.63
C ASP A 198 -23.15 -2.29 -25.03
N ALA A 199 -23.92 -1.23 -25.28
CA ALA A 199 -23.66 0.09 -24.73
C ALA A 199 -23.67 0.12 -23.19
N GLN A 200 -24.58 -0.62 -22.55
CA GLN A 200 -24.63 -0.75 -21.09
C GLN A 200 -23.44 -1.55 -20.58
N ARG A 201 -23.07 -2.66 -21.23
CA ARG A 201 -21.89 -3.46 -20.84
C ARG A 201 -20.59 -2.69 -21.00
N ASP A 202 -20.46 -1.90 -22.05
CA ASP A 202 -19.30 -1.03 -22.25
C ASP A 202 -19.25 0.08 -21.19
N GLN A 203 -20.41 0.65 -20.84
CA GLN A 203 -20.49 1.65 -19.77
C GLN A 203 -20.14 1.06 -18.41
N LEU A 204 -20.61 -0.15 -18.10
CA LEU A 204 -20.19 -0.87 -16.90
C LEU A 204 -18.70 -1.15 -16.92
N THR A 205 -18.16 -1.63 -18.05
CA THR A 205 -16.73 -1.91 -18.19
C THR A 205 -15.92 -0.65 -17.93
N ARG A 206 -16.26 0.49 -18.54
CA ARG A 206 -15.60 1.79 -18.26
C ARG A 206 -15.74 2.21 -16.81
N VAL A 207 -16.92 2.07 -16.22
CA VAL A 207 -17.13 2.37 -14.81
C VAL A 207 -16.25 1.47 -13.95
N VAL A 208 -15.99 0.22 -14.34
CA VAL A 208 -15.16 -0.66 -13.54
C VAL A 208 -13.65 -0.61 -13.79
N THR A 209 -13.20 -0.31 -15.02
CA THR A 209 -11.78 -0.32 -15.38
C THR A 209 -11.16 1.07 -15.34
N THR A 210 -11.80 2.07 -15.93
CA THR A 210 -11.29 3.45 -15.98
C THR A 210 -11.87 4.32 -14.86
N TRP A 211 -12.82 3.77 -14.13
CA TRP A 211 -13.58 4.40 -13.07
C TRP A 211 -14.08 5.80 -13.35
N SER A 212 -14.48 6.05 -14.59
CA SER A 212 -15.55 7.00 -14.87
C SER A 212 -16.01 7.06 -16.33
N PRO A 213 -17.25 7.49 -16.57
CA PRO A 213 -17.63 8.25 -17.75
C PRO A 213 -17.17 9.74 -17.68
N ASN A 214 -17.01 10.35 -16.48
CA ASN A 214 -16.84 11.81 -16.21
C ASN A 214 -15.82 12.24 -15.09
N GLY A 215 -14.98 11.34 -14.58
CA GLY A 215 -14.14 11.46 -13.36
C GLY A 215 -14.88 11.26 -12.02
N THR A 216 -14.17 11.51 -10.92
CA THR A 216 -14.67 11.60 -9.51
C THR A 216 -15.58 12.81 -9.25
N LYS A 217 -15.87 13.60 -10.29
CA LYS A 217 -16.51 14.92 -10.20
C LYS A 217 -17.95 14.89 -9.66
N ASP A 218 -18.62 13.75 -9.76
CA ASP A 218 -20.01 13.57 -9.30
C ASP A 218 -20.13 12.72 -8.02
N LEU A 219 -19.00 12.42 -7.36
CA LEU A 219 -19.03 11.73 -6.06
C LEU A 219 -19.34 12.73 -4.93
N PRO A 220 -20.22 12.39 -3.98
CA PRO A 220 -20.44 13.21 -2.79
C PRO A 220 -19.11 13.50 -2.07
N PRO A 221 -18.95 14.67 -1.43
CA PRO A 221 -17.71 15.04 -0.73
C PRO A 221 -17.25 13.97 0.27
N ASP A 222 -18.19 13.38 1.02
CA ASP A 222 -17.90 12.31 2.00
C ASP A 222 -17.42 11.01 1.35
N PHE A 223 -17.62 10.85 0.04
CA PHE A 223 -17.20 9.68 -0.72
C PHE A 223 -15.81 9.84 -1.33
N ALA A 224 -15.26 11.06 -1.37
CA ALA A 224 -13.95 11.32 -1.94
C ALA A 224 -12.82 10.66 -1.12
N ASP A 225 -12.95 10.62 0.20
CA ASP A 225 -11.96 9.98 1.08
C ASP A 225 -12.01 8.45 0.98
N GLU A 226 -13.22 7.88 0.93
CA GLU A 226 -13.41 6.44 0.68
C GLU A 226 -12.88 6.04 -0.69
N TRP A 227 -13.16 6.87 -1.68
CA TRP A 227 -12.67 6.73 -3.03
C TRP A 227 -11.14 6.70 -3.09
N ALA A 228 -10.49 7.64 -2.43
CA ALA A 228 -9.03 7.77 -2.37
C ALA A 228 -8.34 6.64 -1.62
N ARG A 229 -9.07 5.78 -0.90
CA ARG A 229 -8.52 4.66 -0.12
C ARG A 229 -9.10 3.31 -0.52
N ARG A 230 -9.95 3.27 -1.55
CA ARG A 230 -10.76 2.10 -1.92
C ARG A 230 -9.93 0.85 -2.15
N ASP A 231 -8.74 1.00 -2.71
CA ASP A 231 -7.84 -0.10 -3.07
C ASP A 231 -6.97 -0.56 -1.90
N LEU A 232 -7.19 -0.04 -0.68
CA LEU A 232 -6.47 -0.45 0.53
C LEU A 232 -7.23 -1.50 1.34
N ASP A 233 -8.54 -1.68 1.12
CA ASP A 233 -9.37 -2.59 1.90
C ASP A 233 -10.44 -3.27 1.01
N PRO A 234 -10.54 -4.61 1.00
CA PRO A 234 -11.51 -5.32 0.17
C PRO A 234 -12.98 -4.97 0.44
N ALA A 235 -13.35 -4.65 1.69
CA ALA A 235 -14.73 -4.32 2.04
C ALA A 235 -15.08 -2.90 1.58
N LEU A 236 -14.16 -1.96 1.74
CA LEU A 236 -14.26 -0.60 1.21
C LEU A 236 -14.31 -0.62 -0.32
N HIS A 237 -13.41 -1.38 -0.96
CA HIS A 237 -13.39 -1.57 -2.41
C HIS A 237 -14.77 -2.00 -2.91
N ARG A 238 -15.36 -3.05 -2.32
CA ARG A 238 -16.71 -3.53 -2.64
C ARG A 238 -17.77 -2.44 -2.50
N ARG A 239 -17.79 -1.75 -1.36
CA ARG A 239 -18.79 -0.69 -1.10
C ARG A 239 -18.69 0.44 -2.12
N VAL A 240 -17.47 0.90 -2.38
CA VAL A 240 -17.16 1.94 -3.36
C VAL A 240 -17.58 1.50 -4.76
N TYR A 241 -17.27 0.24 -5.11
CA TYR A 241 -17.64 -0.37 -6.38
C TYR A 241 -19.15 -0.37 -6.64
N LEU A 242 -19.92 -0.94 -5.70
CA LEU A 242 -21.36 -1.05 -5.81
C LEU A 242 -22.03 0.34 -5.86
N THR A 243 -21.48 1.31 -5.12
CA THR A 243 -21.99 2.67 -5.13
C THR A 243 -21.76 3.36 -6.48
N ALA A 244 -20.59 3.19 -7.09
CA ALA A 244 -20.35 3.77 -8.41
C ALA A 244 -21.16 3.08 -9.50
N LEU A 245 -21.33 1.76 -9.43
CA LEU A 245 -22.21 1.02 -10.34
C LEU A 245 -23.65 1.53 -10.25
N ALA A 246 -24.16 1.76 -9.03
CA ALA A 246 -25.48 2.36 -8.82
C ALA A 246 -25.60 3.80 -9.36
N ARG A 247 -24.49 4.52 -9.45
CA ARG A 247 -24.41 5.90 -9.98
C ARG A 247 -23.95 5.96 -11.44
N SER A 248 -23.73 4.81 -12.07
CA SER A 248 -23.20 4.74 -13.44
C SER A 248 -24.16 5.33 -14.47
N GLY A 249 -25.46 5.42 -14.15
CA GLY A 249 -26.52 5.74 -15.11
C GLY A 249 -27.03 4.53 -15.89
N VAL A 250 -26.49 3.33 -15.63
CA VAL A 250 -27.01 2.07 -16.16
C VAL A 250 -28.10 1.56 -15.23
N GLU A 251 -29.31 1.32 -15.77
CA GLU A 251 -30.37 0.64 -15.03
C GLU A 251 -29.98 -0.83 -14.79
N LEU A 252 -29.64 -1.15 -13.55
CA LEU A 252 -29.27 -2.49 -13.11
C LEU A 252 -30.42 -3.13 -12.33
N GLY A 253 -30.85 -4.30 -12.78
CA GLY A 253 -31.82 -5.13 -12.06
C GLY A 253 -31.25 -5.67 -10.74
N PRO A 254 -32.10 -6.27 -9.88
CA PRO A 254 -31.66 -6.86 -8.62
C PRO A 254 -30.49 -7.83 -8.80
N GLY A 255 -29.42 -7.65 -8.02
CA GLY A 255 -28.23 -8.53 -8.04
C GLY A 255 -27.23 -8.27 -9.17
N MET A 256 -27.56 -7.49 -10.20
CA MET A 256 -26.64 -7.24 -11.33
C MET A 256 -25.38 -6.45 -10.93
N ALA A 257 -25.50 -5.50 -9.99
CA ALA A 257 -24.32 -4.77 -9.48
C ALA A 257 -23.35 -5.69 -8.72
N GLU A 258 -23.89 -6.67 -7.98
CA GLU A 258 -23.10 -7.67 -7.27
C GLU A 258 -22.43 -8.64 -8.25
N ALA A 259 -23.15 -9.08 -9.28
CA ALA A 259 -22.58 -9.90 -10.35
C ALA A 259 -21.46 -9.16 -11.09
N ALA A 260 -21.66 -7.87 -11.39
CA ALA A 260 -20.65 -7.00 -12.00
C ALA A 260 -19.41 -6.87 -11.11
N TYR A 261 -19.59 -6.67 -9.80
CA TYR A 261 -18.48 -6.62 -8.85
C TYR A 261 -17.75 -7.94 -8.72
N ALA A 262 -18.49 -9.05 -8.58
CA ALA A 262 -17.91 -10.39 -8.52
C ALA A 262 -17.06 -10.69 -9.75
N ARG A 263 -17.44 -10.14 -10.91
CA ARG A 263 -16.69 -10.30 -12.14
C ARG A 263 -15.33 -9.62 -12.12
N VAL A 264 -15.21 -8.46 -11.49
CA VAL A 264 -13.93 -7.76 -11.32
C VAL A 264 -12.95 -8.61 -10.50
N LEU A 265 -13.45 -9.33 -9.49
CA LEU A 265 -12.66 -10.20 -8.64
C LEU A 265 -12.38 -11.58 -9.25
N ASP A 266 -12.99 -11.91 -10.38
CA ASP A 266 -12.88 -13.24 -10.98
C ASP A 266 -11.66 -13.31 -11.91
N PRO A 267 -10.67 -14.16 -11.61
CA PRO A 267 -9.48 -14.30 -12.46
C PRO A 267 -9.77 -14.72 -13.90
N THR A 268 -10.94 -15.31 -14.17
CA THR A 268 -11.37 -15.71 -15.52
C THR A 268 -11.85 -14.53 -16.38
N ALA A 269 -11.95 -13.32 -15.79
CA ALA A 269 -12.44 -12.11 -16.46
C ALA A 269 -11.35 -11.32 -17.18
N TRP A 270 -10.12 -11.59 -16.80
CA TRP A 270 -8.97 -10.78 -17.15
C TRP A 270 -8.18 -11.49 -18.26
N GLN A 271 -8.01 -10.79 -19.38
CA GLN A 271 -7.21 -11.26 -20.50
C GLN A 271 -5.92 -10.44 -20.60
N PRO A 272 -4.77 -11.09 -20.87
CA PRO A 272 -3.54 -10.37 -21.12
C PRO A 272 -3.65 -9.59 -22.43
N TYR A 273 -3.00 -8.44 -22.51
CA TYR A 273 -2.77 -7.82 -23.81
C TYR A 273 -1.87 -8.73 -24.67
N PRO A 274 -1.96 -8.65 -26.03
CA PRO A 274 -1.33 -9.63 -26.92
C PRO A 274 0.17 -9.80 -26.72
N ASP A 275 0.85 -8.74 -26.31
CA ASP A 275 2.29 -8.67 -26.10
C ASP A 275 2.73 -8.92 -24.64
N THR A 276 1.80 -9.03 -23.69
CA THR A 276 2.10 -9.10 -22.25
C THR A 276 2.94 -10.32 -21.90
N VAL A 277 2.49 -11.52 -22.25
CA VAL A 277 3.22 -12.76 -21.91
C VAL A 277 4.57 -12.81 -22.62
N ALA A 278 4.64 -12.29 -23.85
CA ALA A 278 5.89 -12.22 -24.61
C ALA A 278 6.90 -11.25 -23.95
N ALA A 279 6.45 -10.06 -23.54
CA ALA A 279 7.26 -9.08 -22.82
C ALA A 279 7.80 -9.65 -21.50
N LEU A 280 6.95 -10.27 -20.70
CA LEU A 280 7.36 -10.89 -19.43
C LEU A 280 8.39 -12.02 -19.63
N ARG A 281 8.21 -12.86 -20.66
CA ARG A 281 9.21 -13.90 -21.01
C ARG A 281 10.53 -13.31 -21.46
N ARG A 282 10.50 -12.22 -22.23
CA ARG A 282 11.70 -11.49 -22.67
C ARG A 282 12.47 -10.95 -21.47
N LEU A 283 11.79 -10.26 -20.56
CA LEU A 283 12.38 -9.71 -19.32
C LEU A 283 13.04 -10.81 -18.49
N ARG A 284 12.34 -11.92 -18.26
CA ARG A 284 12.88 -13.09 -17.55
C ARG A 284 14.12 -13.67 -18.24
N THR A 285 14.09 -13.79 -19.57
CA THR A 285 15.23 -14.32 -20.36
C THR A 285 16.44 -13.39 -20.30
N ALA A 286 16.20 -12.07 -20.23
CA ALA A 286 17.23 -11.05 -20.04
C ALA A 286 17.76 -10.98 -18.60
N GLY A 287 17.18 -11.72 -17.66
CA GLY A 287 17.55 -11.67 -16.24
C GLY A 287 17.11 -10.38 -15.54
N ILE A 288 16.11 -9.69 -16.09
CA ILE A 288 15.57 -8.45 -15.53
C ILE A 288 14.34 -8.81 -14.68
N PRO A 289 14.40 -8.65 -13.34
CA PRO A 289 13.28 -8.96 -12.46
C PRO A 289 12.11 -7.98 -12.68
N VAL A 290 10.91 -8.52 -12.51
CA VAL A 290 9.65 -7.79 -12.70
C VAL A 290 8.86 -7.76 -11.39
N ALA A 291 8.43 -6.58 -10.98
CA ALA A 291 7.39 -6.44 -9.96
C ALA A 291 6.09 -5.93 -10.61
N VAL A 292 4.95 -6.52 -10.26
CA VAL A 292 3.64 -5.97 -10.59
C VAL A 292 3.21 -5.06 -9.44
N VAL A 293 2.97 -3.77 -9.73
CA VAL A 293 2.60 -2.74 -8.75
C VAL A 293 1.19 -2.25 -9.06
N SER A 294 0.22 -2.60 -8.23
CA SER A 294 -1.19 -2.38 -8.54
C SER A 294 -1.98 -1.77 -7.39
N ASN A 295 -2.77 -0.74 -7.73
CA ASN A 295 -3.85 -0.26 -6.89
C ASN A 295 -5.02 -1.24 -7.04
N ILE A 296 -5.10 -2.21 -6.12
CA ILE A 296 -6.06 -3.31 -6.17
C ILE A 296 -6.41 -3.79 -4.76
N ALA A 297 -7.59 -4.37 -4.61
CA ALA A 297 -8.10 -4.85 -3.32
C ALA A 297 -8.26 -6.38 -3.22
N TRP A 298 -7.60 -7.13 -4.09
CA TRP A 298 -7.66 -8.60 -4.13
C TRP A 298 -6.41 -9.18 -4.79
N ASP A 299 -6.20 -10.49 -4.62
CA ASP A 299 -5.00 -11.16 -5.12
C ASP A 299 -5.10 -11.52 -6.61
N ILE A 300 -4.31 -10.82 -7.43
CA ILE A 300 -4.25 -11.03 -8.87
C ILE A 300 -3.33 -12.16 -9.32
N ARG A 301 -2.59 -12.83 -8.41
CA ARG A 301 -1.67 -13.92 -8.78
C ARG A 301 -2.37 -15.04 -9.56
N ASP A 302 -3.62 -15.34 -9.21
CA ASP A 302 -4.43 -16.34 -9.91
C ASP A 302 -4.69 -15.96 -11.37
N VAL A 303 -4.81 -14.66 -11.70
CA VAL A 303 -4.92 -14.20 -13.09
C VAL A 303 -3.67 -14.60 -13.87
N PHE A 304 -2.49 -14.30 -13.32
CA PHE A 304 -1.21 -14.63 -13.95
C PHE A 304 -1.00 -16.15 -14.05
N GLY A 305 -1.40 -16.92 -13.03
CA GLY A 305 -1.31 -18.38 -13.03
C GLY A 305 -2.09 -19.02 -14.17
N ARG A 306 -3.31 -18.55 -14.42
CA ARG A 306 -4.18 -19.05 -15.50
C ARG A 306 -3.60 -18.84 -16.89
N HIS A 307 -2.83 -17.77 -17.06
CA HIS A 307 -2.19 -17.41 -18.33
C HIS A 307 -0.74 -17.89 -18.43
N GLY A 308 -0.28 -18.72 -17.48
CA GLY A 308 1.08 -19.27 -17.47
C GLY A 308 2.16 -18.19 -17.30
N ALA A 309 1.83 -17.10 -16.62
CA ALA A 309 2.66 -15.91 -16.44
C ALA A 309 3.12 -15.69 -14.99
N ALA A 310 2.60 -16.44 -14.01
CA ALA A 310 2.94 -16.26 -12.60
C ALA A 310 4.45 -16.36 -12.34
N ASP A 311 5.11 -17.39 -12.87
CA ASP A 311 6.56 -17.58 -12.72
C ASP A 311 7.41 -16.55 -13.48
N LEU A 312 6.80 -15.66 -14.28
CA LEU A 312 7.49 -14.58 -14.99
C LEU A 312 7.59 -13.30 -14.17
N VAL A 313 6.83 -13.20 -13.09
CA VAL A 313 6.81 -12.07 -12.17
C VAL A 313 7.60 -12.46 -10.92
N ALA A 314 8.58 -11.64 -10.56
CA ALA A 314 9.35 -11.87 -9.33
C ALA A 314 8.51 -11.50 -8.11
N GLU A 315 7.78 -10.38 -8.18
CA GLU A 315 7.08 -9.81 -7.03
C GLU A 315 5.72 -9.22 -7.39
N PHE A 316 4.76 -9.35 -6.46
CA PHE A 316 3.45 -8.70 -6.55
C PHE A 316 3.30 -7.75 -5.38
N VAL A 317 3.25 -6.45 -5.68
CA VAL A 317 3.13 -5.37 -4.72
C VAL A 317 1.73 -4.76 -4.87
N LEU A 318 0.82 -5.21 -4.02
CA LEU A 318 -0.61 -4.94 -4.13
C LEU A 318 -1.03 -3.97 -3.03
N SER A 319 -1.73 -2.89 -3.38
CA SER A 319 -1.98 -1.79 -2.43
C SER A 319 -2.69 -2.20 -1.14
N TYR A 320 -3.63 -3.16 -1.20
CA TYR A 320 -4.31 -3.67 0.00
C TYR A 320 -3.42 -4.49 0.93
N VAL A 321 -2.32 -5.04 0.41
CA VAL A 321 -1.30 -5.74 1.21
C VAL A 321 -0.35 -4.72 1.82
N GLU A 322 0.10 -3.75 1.03
CA GLU A 322 1.10 -2.76 1.48
C GLU A 322 0.53 -1.63 2.35
N GLY A 323 -0.80 -1.46 2.34
CA GLY A 323 -1.46 -0.33 2.98
C GLY A 323 -1.08 1.03 2.37
N SER A 324 -0.58 1.02 1.13
CA SER A 324 -0.12 2.18 0.37
C SER A 324 -0.50 1.96 -1.09
N MET A 325 -0.87 3.03 -1.79
CA MET A 325 -1.33 2.99 -3.18
C MET A 325 -0.57 4.00 -4.01
N LYS A 326 -0.34 3.70 -5.28
CA LYS A 326 0.16 4.67 -6.25
C LYS A 326 -0.75 5.90 -6.25
N PRO A 327 -0.22 7.14 -6.21
CA PRO A 327 1.17 7.54 -6.43
C PRO A 327 2.06 7.66 -5.18
N ASP A 328 1.70 7.08 -4.05
CA ASP A 328 2.53 7.12 -2.84
C ASP A 328 3.94 6.53 -3.12
N PRO A 329 5.03 7.30 -2.90
CA PRO A 329 6.42 6.85 -3.03
C PRO A 329 6.72 5.48 -2.40
N LYS A 330 6.08 5.16 -1.27
CA LYS A 330 6.34 3.94 -0.51
C LYS A 330 6.11 2.68 -1.33
N ILE A 331 5.04 2.62 -2.13
CA ILE A 331 4.71 1.40 -2.87
C ILE A 331 5.76 1.07 -3.95
N PHE A 332 6.35 2.09 -4.57
CA PHE A 332 7.41 1.92 -5.57
C PHE A 332 8.73 1.50 -4.92
N LEU A 333 9.08 2.09 -3.77
CA LEU A 333 10.26 1.72 -2.99
C LEU A 333 10.19 0.26 -2.53
N VAL A 334 9.04 -0.19 -2.02
CA VAL A 334 8.81 -1.59 -1.65
C VAL A 334 9.02 -2.51 -2.86
N ALA A 335 8.50 -2.13 -4.03
CA ALA A 335 8.68 -2.92 -5.24
C ALA A 335 10.14 -3.03 -5.65
N CYS A 336 10.87 -1.91 -5.69
CA CYS A 336 12.32 -1.87 -5.95
C CYS A 336 13.12 -2.72 -4.96
N GLN A 337 12.81 -2.61 -3.66
CA GLN A 337 13.47 -3.35 -2.60
C GLN A 337 13.29 -4.87 -2.77
N ARG A 338 12.05 -5.34 -3.00
CA ARG A 338 11.78 -6.78 -3.11
C ARG A 338 12.41 -7.42 -4.35
N ILE A 339 12.51 -6.68 -5.45
CA ILE A 339 13.24 -7.17 -6.64
C ILE A 339 14.75 -6.93 -6.59
N GLY A 340 15.26 -6.29 -5.53
CA GLY A 340 16.69 -6.04 -5.33
C GLY A 340 17.30 -5.04 -6.31
N VAL A 341 16.53 -4.05 -6.77
CA VAL A 341 16.95 -3.05 -7.77
C VAL A 341 16.87 -1.65 -7.17
N ALA A 342 17.91 -0.84 -7.38
CA ALA A 342 17.91 0.57 -6.97
C ALA A 342 16.89 1.37 -7.81
N PRO A 343 16.16 2.32 -7.22
CA PRO A 343 15.14 3.09 -7.94
C PRO A 343 15.63 3.71 -9.27
N GLU A 344 16.83 4.28 -9.31
CA GLU A 344 17.43 4.89 -10.50
C GLU A 344 17.66 3.92 -11.68
N ASP A 345 17.71 2.62 -11.37
CA ASP A 345 17.88 1.55 -12.34
C ASP A 345 16.57 0.83 -12.68
N ALA A 346 15.44 1.27 -12.13
CA ALA A 346 14.13 0.72 -12.42
C ALA A 346 13.34 1.54 -13.46
N LEU A 347 12.46 0.85 -14.18
CA LEU A 347 11.44 1.45 -15.06
C LEU A 347 10.05 1.07 -14.56
N MET A 348 9.21 2.06 -14.27
CA MET A 348 7.77 1.89 -14.09
C MET A 348 7.07 2.04 -15.44
N VAL A 349 6.33 1.03 -15.87
CA VAL A 349 5.43 1.11 -17.02
C VAL A 349 4.00 0.97 -16.53
N GLY A 350 3.15 1.93 -16.86
CA GLY A 350 1.73 1.91 -16.50
C GLY A 350 0.87 2.72 -17.46
N ASP A 351 -0.41 2.89 -17.12
CA ASP A 351 -1.40 3.58 -17.95
C ASP A 351 -1.88 4.91 -17.36
N SER A 352 -1.53 5.19 -16.10
CA SER A 352 -1.97 6.37 -15.37
C SER A 352 -0.80 7.29 -15.06
N ALA A 353 -0.75 8.44 -15.75
CA ALA A 353 0.23 9.48 -15.43
C ALA A 353 0.10 10.00 -13.99
N GLU A 354 -1.12 10.01 -13.42
CA GLU A 354 -1.36 10.44 -12.04
C GLU A 354 -0.85 9.41 -11.03
N ALA A 355 -1.13 8.12 -11.25
CA ALA A 355 -0.76 7.06 -10.32
C ALA A 355 0.68 6.57 -10.55
N ASP A 356 0.99 6.10 -11.76
CA ASP A 356 2.26 5.48 -12.12
C ASP A 356 3.39 6.50 -12.26
N GLY A 357 3.06 7.72 -12.68
CA GLY A 357 3.99 8.85 -12.71
C GLY A 357 4.58 9.20 -11.33
N GLY A 358 3.90 8.82 -10.25
CA GLY A 358 4.39 8.98 -8.88
C GLY A 358 5.74 8.32 -8.61
N ALA A 359 6.13 7.31 -9.41
CA ALA A 359 7.41 6.62 -9.27
C ALA A 359 8.62 7.55 -9.50
N GLU A 360 8.47 8.63 -10.27
CA GLU A 360 9.55 9.61 -10.50
C GLU A 360 10.01 10.29 -9.21
N ALA A 361 9.12 10.42 -8.23
CA ALA A 361 9.42 11.04 -6.93
C ALA A 361 10.49 10.28 -6.14
N VAL A 362 10.73 9.01 -6.47
CA VAL A 362 11.75 8.15 -5.86
C VAL A 362 12.88 7.79 -6.81
N GLY A 363 12.95 8.42 -7.99
CA GLY A 363 14.01 8.20 -8.97
C GLY A 363 13.77 7.06 -9.97
N VAL A 364 12.61 6.39 -9.90
CA VAL A 364 12.22 5.39 -10.89
C VAL A 364 11.83 6.08 -12.19
N ARG A 365 12.41 5.65 -13.32
CA ARG A 365 12.02 6.16 -14.64
C ARG A 365 10.60 5.71 -14.96
N THR A 366 9.79 6.54 -15.60
CA THR A 366 8.42 6.18 -15.95
C THR A 366 8.17 6.15 -17.46
N ALA A 367 7.25 5.29 -17.88
CA ALA A 367 6.69 5.27 -19.22
C ALA A 367 5.19 5.00 -19.15
N ILE A 368 4.40 5.88 -19.77
CA ILE A 368 2.94 5.74 -19.83
C ILE A 368 2.53 5.14 -21.17
N ILE A 369 1.62 4.17 -21.12
CA ILE A 369 0.99 3.52 -22.28
C ILE A 369 -0.51 3.78 -22.22
N ASP A 370 -1.12 4.18 -23.33
CA ASP A 370 -2.56 4.41 -23.37
C ASP A 370 -3.36 3.10 -23.18
N ALA A 371 -4.37 3.15 -22.31
CA ALA A 371 -5.33 2.06 -22.06
C ALA A 371 -6.33 1.87 -23.23
N LEU A 372 -5.83 1.52 -24.41
CA LEU A 372 -6.64 1.34 -25.63
C LEU A 372 -7.28 -0.07 -25.76
N PRO A 373 -8.27 -0.25 -26.64
CA PRO A 373 -8.73 -1.58 -27.04
C PRO A 373 -7.59 -2.43 -27.63
N THR A 374 -7.62 -3.73 -27.38
CA THR A 374 -6.56 -4.67 -27.80
C THR A 374 -6.18 -4.59 -29.28
N ALA A 375 -7.16 -4.36 -30.17
CA ALA A 375 -6.92 -4.20 -31.61
C ALA A 375 -6.08 -2.96 -31.95
N ASP A 376 -6.13 -1.94 -31.11
CA ASP A 376 -5.46 -0.64 -31.30
C ASP A 376 -4.11 -0.54 -30.55
N ARG A 377 -3.76 -1.54 -29.73
CA ARG A 377 -2.48 -1.64 -28.99
C ARG A 377 -1.88 -3.04 -28.98
N PRO A 378 -1.51 -3.60 -30.14
CA PRO A 378 -1.01 -4.97 -30.22
C PRO A 378 0.36 -5.20 -29.58
N ASP A 379 1.20 -4.17 -29.45
CA ASP A 379 2.63 -4.27 -29.09
C ASP A 379 3.15 -3.12 -28.20
N ALA A 380 2.25 -2.42 -27.52
CA ALA A 380 2.59 -1.17 -26.81
C ALA A 380 3.57 -1.37 -25.63
N LEU A 381 3.48 -2.50 -24.92
CA LEU A 381 4.39 -2.82 -23.82
C LEU A 381 5.77 -3.18 -24.37
N VAL A 382 5.85 -4.05 -25.38
CA VAL A 382 7.14 -4.44 -25.99
C VAL A 382 7.83 -3.23 -26.60
N SER A 383 7.11 -2.43 -27.39
CA SER A 383 7.62 -1.20 -27.99
C SER A 383 8.11 -0.22 -26.93
N THR A 384 7.45 -0.16 -25.77
CA THR A 384 7.88 0.69 -24.67
C THR A 384 9.19 0.18 -24.07
N LEU A 385 9.30 -1.11 -23.76
CA LEU A 385 10.54 -1.71 -23.25
C LEU A 385 11.72 -1.49 -24.21
N ASP A 386 11.49 -1.64 -25.53
CA ASP A 386 12.49 -1.39 -26.57
C ASP A 386 13.05 0.04 -26.53
N ARG A 387 12.20 1.06 -26.29
CA ARG A 387 12.65 2.46 -26.17
C ARG A 387 13.60 2.68 -25.00
N PHE A 388 13.53 1.85 -23.97
CA PHE A 388 14.40 1.89 -22.80
C PHE A 388 15.57 0.89 -22.88
N GLY A 389 15.72 0.20 -24.01
CA GLY A 389 16.81 -0.75 -24.25
C GLY A 389 16.68 -2.05 -23.46
N VAL A 390 15.45 -2.46 -23.15
CA VAL A 390 15.08 -3.64 -22.37
C VAL A 390 14.47 -4.71 -23.25
#